data_AF-A0A368VIA8-F1
#
_entry.id   AF-A0A368VIA8-F1
#
_cell.length_a   1.000
_cell.length_b   1.000
_cell.length_c   1.000
_cell.angle_alpha   90.00
_cell.angle_beta   90.00
_cell.angle_gamma   90.00
#
_symmetry.space_group_name_H-M   'P 1'
#
loop_
_entity.id
_entity.type
_entity.pdbx_description
1 polymer ?
#
loop_
_entity_poly.entity_id
_entity_poly.type
_entity_poly.pdbx_seq_one_letter_code
_entity_poly.pdbx_strand_id
1 'polypeptide(L)'
;MHLGRGARPEALTTEQQRLWNVLGGRCVRIGTEDSDCDVLDVEGAYANWLDDIGADFVILRPDFHVAATTADPVRLRSHLETILNELHLTADGRATATAE
;
A
#
# COMPACT_ATOMS: atom_id res chain seq x y z
N MET A 1 -5.40 3.17 5.22
CA MET A 1 -5.08 2.77 3.85
C MET A 1 -3.89 3.57 3.38
N HIS A 2 -2.70 2.99 3.50
CA HIS A 2 -1.42 3.68 3.33
C HIS A 2 -0.40 2.70 2.70
N LEU A 3 0.37 3.14 1.70
CA LEU A 3 1.36 2.35 0.96
C LEU A 3 2.77 2.87 1.26
N GLY A 4 3.68 1.98 1.69
CA GLY A 4 5.00 2.30 2.25
C GLY A 4 6.16 2.57 1.27
N ARG A 5 7.37 2.62 1.86
CA ARG A 5 8.68 3.03 1.31
C ARG A 5 8.84 2.85 -0.20
N GLY A 6 9.25 3.92 -0.88
CA GLY A 6 9.64 3.88 -2.29
C GLY A 6 8.51 3.65 -3.32
N ALA A 7 7.25 3.42 -2.93
CA ALA A 7 6.18 3.29 -3.91
C ALA A 7 5.79 4.66 -4.49
N ARG A 8 6.36 4.97 -5.66
CA ARG A 8 5.76 5.95 -6.56
C ARG A 8 4.38 5.45 -7.00
N PRO A 9 3.42 6.34 -7.30
CA PRO A 9 2.13 5.96 -7.87
C PRO A 9 2.25 5.01 -9.07
N GLU A 10 3.32 5.15 -9.86
CA GLU A 10 3.62 4.29 -11.02
C GLU A 10 3.90 2.81 -10.70
N ALA A 11 4.10 2.43 -9.44
CA ALA A 11 4.18 1.02 -9.05
C ALA A 11 2.84 0.29 -9.20
N LEU A 12 1.73 1.04 -9.14
CA LEU A 12 0.38 0.53 -9.35
C LEU A 12 -0.09 0.83 -10.78
N THR A 13 -0.92 -0.05 -11.35
CA THR A 13 -1.58 0.27 -12.62
C THR A 13 -2.59 1.40 -12.46
N THR A 14 -2.96 2.09 -13.55
CA THR A 14 -3.95 3.18 -13.51
C THR A 14 -5.27 2.76 -12.85
N GLU A 15 -5.76 1.55 -13.15
CA GLU A 15 -7.00 1.05 -12.55
C GLU A 15 -6.84 0.75 -11.05
N GLN A 16 -5.70 0.16 -10.66
CA GLN A 16 -5.40 -0.07 -9.25
C GLN A 16 -5.29 1.25 -8.47
N GLN A 17 -4.67 2.28 -9.05
CA GLN A 17 -4.61 3.61 -8.45
C GLN A 17 -6.02 4.20 -8.28
N ARG A 18 -6.88 4.04 -9.29
CA ARG A 18 -8.27 4.51 -9.21
C ARG A 18 -9.04 3.84 -8.08
N LEU A 19 -9.01 2.50 -8.00
CA LEU A 19 -9.68 1.74 -6.95
C LEU A 19 -9.08 2.03 -5.56
N TRP A 20 -7.76 2.15 -5.47
CA TRP A 20 -7.06 2.55 -4.26
C TRP A 20 -7.53 3.93 -3.77
N ASN A 21 -7.70 4.89 -4.67
CA ASN A 21 -8.22 6.22 -4.36
C ASN A 21 -9.69 6.21 -3.92
N VAL A 22 -10.54 5.35 -4.51
CA VAL A 22 -11.96 5.20 -4.10
C VAL A 22 -12.07 4.79 -2.64
N LEU A 23 -11.16 3.93 -2.18
CA LEU A 23 -11.10 3.48 -0.80
C LEU A 23 -10.40 4.49 0.15
N GLY A 24 -10.00 5.67 -0.35
CA GLY A 24 -9.30 6.70 0.42
C GLY A 24 -7.83 6.36 0.67
N GLY A 25 -7.24 5.52 -0.17
CA GLY A 25 -5.85 5.11 -0.05
C GLY A 25 -4.86 6.20 -0.37
N ARG A 26 -3.70 6.13 0.30
CA ARG A 26 -2.57 7.02 0.07
C ARG A 26 -1.32 6.21 -0.17
N CYS A 27 -0.49 6.65 -1.11
CA CYS A 27 0.86 6.12 -1.27
C CYS A 27 1.85 7.17 -0.78
N VAL A 28 2.79 6.77 0.05
CA VAL A 28 3.85 7.67 0.52
C VAL A 28 5.19 7.00 0.42
N ARG A 29 6.21 7.82 0.25
CA ARG A 29 7.60 7.41 0.35
C ARG A 29 8.10 7.76 1.73
N ILE A 30 8.58 6.73 2.42
CA ILE A 30 9.29 6.87 3.69
C ILE A 30 10.78 6.88 3.36
N GLY A 31 11.53 7.85 3.89
CA GLY A 31 12.96 7.98 3.67
C GLY A 31 13.63 8.94 4.64
N THR A 32 14.92 9.23 4.43
CA THR A 32 15.72 10.15 5.26
C THR A 32 15.62 11.60 4.74
N GLU A 33 16.15 12.58 5.49
CA GLU A 33 16.11 14.01 5.13
C GLU A 33 16.71 14.31 3.75
N ASP A 34 17.74 13.55 3.37
CA ASP A 34 18.43 13.70 2.09
C ASP A 34 17.74 12.97 0.92
N SER A 35 16.63 12.28 1.19
CA SER A 35 15.89 11.52 0.17
C SER A 35 14.65 12.28 -0.30
N ASP A 36 14.33 12.14 -1.59
CA ASP A 36 13.04 12.57 -2.11
C ASP A 36 11.94 11.64 -1.56
N CYS A 37 11.35 12.04 -0.44
CA CYS A 37 10.36 11.30 0.32
C CYS A 37 9.21 12.19 0.78
N ASP A 38 8.05 11.58 1.07
CA ASP A 38 6.84 12.28 1.52
C ASP A 38 6.73 12.24 3.06
N VAL A 39 7.39 11.26 3.69
CA VAL A 39 7.45 11.07 5.14
C VAL A 39 8.90 10.84 5.55
N LEU A 40 9.36 11.64 6.50
CA LEU A 40 10.69 11.54 7.08
C LEU A 40 10.74 10.46 8.18
N ASP A 41 11.62 9.47 8.00
CA ASP A 41 11.98 8.47 9.01
C ASP A 41 13.16 8.98 9.85
N VAL A 42 12.85 9.80 10.85
CA VAL A 42 13.85 10.50 11.68
C VAL A 42 14.77 9.53 12.43
N GLU A 43 14.25 8.39 12.89
CA GLU A 43 14.98 7.42 13.70
C GLU A 43 15.49 6.22 12.87
N GLY A 44 15.17 6.17 11.57
CA GLY A 44 15.45 5.01 10.73
C GLY A 44 14.64 3.76 11.13
N ALA A 45 13.58 3.92 11.93
CA ALA A 45 12.82 2.81 12.48
C ALA A 45 12.06 2.04 11.40
N TYR A 46 11.50 2.76 10.42
CA TYR A 46 10.83 2.13 9.29
C TYR A 46 11.84 1.50 8.34
N ALA A 47 12.99 2.13 8.10
CA ALA A 47 14.06 1.54 7.29
C ALA A 47 14.53 0.20 7.88
N ASN A 48 14.88 0.19 9.17
CA ASN A 48 15.30 -1.02 9.87
C ASN A 48 14.22 -2.11 9.85
N TRP A 49 12.97 -1.74 10.15
CA TRP A 49 11.87 -2.69 10.15
C TRP A 49 11.61 -3.31 8.77
N LEU A 50 11.69 -2.52 7.71
CA LEU A 50 11.50 -2.98 6.33
C LEU A 50 12.63 -3.91 5.88
N ASP A 51 13.86 -3.60 6.28
CA ASP A 51 15.03 -4.43 6.01
C ASP A 51 14.95 -5.76 6.78
N ASP A 52 14.51 -5.73 8.05
CA ASP A 52 14.31 -6.92 8.89
C ASP A 52 13.27 -7.91 8.30
N ILE A 53 12.20 -7.38 7.69
CA ILE A 53 11.17 -8.19 7.04
C ILE A 53 11.45 -8.46 5.55
N GLY A 54 12.55 -7.93 5.01
CA GLY A 54 12.95 -8.09 3.61
C GLY A 54 11.91 -7.54 2.62
N ALA A 55 11.31 -6.39 2.92
CA ALA A 55 10.28 -5.78 2.08
C ALA A 55 10.59 -4.32 1.75
N ASP A 56 10.27 -3.92 0.53
CA ASP A 56 10.32 -2.52 0.12
C ASP A 56 8.95 -1.86 0.23
N PHE A 57 7.89 -2.64 0.02
CA PHE A 57 6.52 -2.20 0.00
C PHE A 57 5.72 -2.84 1.12
N VAL A 58 4.88 -2.03 1.75
CA VAL A 58 3.93 -2.47 2.77
C VAL A 58 2.56 -1.88 2.47
N ILE A 59 1.53 -2.70 2.53
CA ILE A 59 0.13 -2.27 2.50
C ILE A 59 -0.40 -2.22 3.93
N LEU A 60 -0.72 -1.02 4.42
CA LEU A 60 -1.30 -0.82 5.73
C LEU A 60 -2.80 -0.56 5.65
N ARG A 61 -3.55 -1.30 6.47
CA ARG A 61 -4.98 -1.07 6.69
C ARG A 61 -5.22 0.17 7.56
N PRO A 62 -6.46 0.73 7.54
CA PRO A 62 -6.81 1.87 8.40
C PRO A 62 -6.66 1.62 9.91
N ASP A 63 -6.68 0.37 10.34
CA ASP A 63 -6.46 -0.07 11.73
C ASP A 63 -4.98 -0.38 12.05
N PHE A 64 -4.05 0.12 11.22
CA PHE A 64 -2.60 -0.02 11.37
C PHE A 64 -2.05 -1.45 11.27
N HIS A 65 -2.88 -2.41 10.82
CA HIS A 65 -2.40 -3.76 10.55
C HIS A 65 -1.75 -3.87 9.16
N VAL A 66 -0.72 -4.71 9.06
CA VAL A 66 -0.04 -5.04 7.81
C VAL A 66 -0.88 -6.04 7.04
N ALA A 67 -1.39 -5.64 5.87
CA ALA A 67 -2.13 -6.53 4.99
C ALA A 67 -1.22 -7.34 4.06
N ALA A 68 -0.12 -6.75 3.61
CA ALA A 68 0.86 -7.41 2.75
C ALA A 68 2.21 -6.69 2.80
N THR A 69 3.28 -7.44 2.54
CA THR A 69 4.66 -6.94 2.40
C THR A 69 5.32 -7.60 1.21
N THR A 70 6.18 -6.88 0.49
CA THR A 70 6.93 -7.41 -0.66
C THR A 70 8.09 -6.50 -1.03
N ALA A 71 9.17 -7.06 -1.57
CA ALA A 71 10.24 -6.30 -2.22
C ALA A 71 9.99 -6.09 -3.74
N ASP A 72 9.01 -6.78 -4.32
CA ASP A 72 8.75 -6.76 -5.76
C ASP A 72 7.47 -5.97 -6.10
N PRO A 73 7.54 -4.95 -6.98
CA PRO A 73 6.36 -4.18 -7.42
C PRO A 73 5.36 -5.01 -8.23
N VAL A 74 5.76 -6.09 -8.90
CA VAL A 74 4.83 -7.02 -9.56
C VAL A 74 3.98 -7.72 -8.50
N ARG A 75 4.62 -8.26 -7.46
CA ARG A 75 3.91 -8.89 -6.34
C ARG A 75 3.05 -7.90 -5.57
N LEU A 76 3.47 -6.64 -5.45
CA LEU A 76 2.67 -5.59 -4.83
C LEU A 76 1.32 -5.44 -5.51
N ARG A 77 1.32 -5.42 -6.85
CA ARG A 77 0.10 -5.34 -7.65
C ARG A 77 -0.78 -6.57 -7.46
N SER A 78 -0.21 -7.76 -7.42
CA SER A 78 -0.96 -9.00 -7.16
C SER A 78 -1.57 -9.00 -5.75
N HIS A 79 -0.83 -8.59 -4.73
CA HIS A 79 -1.35 -8.47 -3.37
C HIS A 79 -2.50 -7.47 -3.28
N LEU A 80 -2.34 -6.30 -3.93
CA LEU A 80 -3.40 -5.31 -3.96
C LEU A 80 -4.64 -5.84 -4.68
N GLU A 81 -4.48 -6.52 -5.81
CA GLU A 81 -5.59 -7.15 -6.53
C GLU A 81 -6.34 -8.17 -5.67
N THR A 82 -5.61 -9.04 -4.94
CA THR A 82 -6.23 -9.96 -3.97
C THR A 82 -7.04 -9.20 -2.92
N ILE A 83 -6.48 -8.15 -2.31
CA ILE A 83 -7.18 -7.35 -1.30
C ILE A 83 -8.44 -6.69 -1.87
N LEU A 84 -8.37 -6.11 -3.07
CA LEU A 84 -9.50 -5.47 -3.72
C LEU A 84 -10.62 -6.47 -4.06
N ASN A 85 -10.26 -7.68 -4.49
CA ASN A 85 -11.20 -8.76 -4.78
C ASN A 85 -11.90 -9.27 -3.51
N GLU A 86 -11.16 -9.48 -2.42
CA GLU A 86 -11.71 -9.92 -1.12
C GLU A 86 -12.64 -8.87 -0.50
N LEU A 87 -12.39 -7.58 -0.75
CA LEU A 87 -13.30 -6.51 -0.36
C LEU A 87 -14.57 -6.43 -1.23
N HIS A 88 -14.70 -7.29 -2.25
CA HIS A 88 -15.76 -7.28 -3.26
C HIS A 88 -16.01 -5.89 -3.87
N LEU A 89 -14.95 -5.08 -4.02
CA LEU A 89 -15.10 -3.79 -4.69
C LEU A 89 -15.25 -3.99 -6.19
N THR A 90 -16.50 -4.03 -6.65
CA THR A 90 -16.81 -3.71 -8.04
C THR A 90 -16.54 -2.23 -8.32
N ALA A 91 -16.16 -1.88 -9.55
CA ALA A 91 -15.77 -0.54 -10.00
C ALA A 91 -16.77 0.61 -9.68
N ASP A 92 -17.97 0.28 -9.16
CA ASP A 92 -18.99 1.21 -8.68
C ASP A 92 -18.89 1.58 -7.19
N GLY A 93 -17.86 1.14 -6.46
CA GLY A 93 -17.58 1.61 -5.10
C GLY A 93 -18.65 1.23 -4.05
N ARG A 94 -19.53 0.28 -4.36
CA ARG A 94 -20.40 -0.36 -3.36
C ARG A 94 -19.83 -1.72 -3.01
N ALA A 95 -19.44 -1.89 -1.75
CA ALA A 95 -19.30 -3.22 -1.18
C ALA A 95 -20.66 -3.91 -1.25
N THR A 96 -20.75 -5.05 -1.94
CA THR A 96 -21.91 -5.93 -1.82
C THR A 96 -21.91 -6.53 -0.42
N ALA A 97 -22.71 -5.95 0.47
CA ALA A 97 -22.98 -6.57 1.76
C ALA A 97 -23.75 -7.87 1.50
N THR A 98 -23.09 -9.01 1.71
CA THR A 98 -23.76 -10.30 1.78
C THR A 98 -24.64 -10.28 3.03
N ALA A 99 -25.95 -10.18 2.83
CA ALA A 99 -26.93 -10.39 3.89
C ALA A 99 -27.04 -11.90 4.12
N GLU A 100 -26.70 -12.35 5.33
CA GLU A 100 -27.08 -13.65 5.88
C GLU A 100 -28.25 -13.48 6.84
#